data_AF-A0A087KXK5-F1
#
_entry.id   AF-A0A087KXK5-F1
#
_cell.length_a   1.000
_cell.length_b   1.000
_cell.length_c   1.000
_cell.angle_alpha   90.00
_cell.angle_beta   90.00
_cell.angle_gamma   90.00
#
_symmetry.space_group_name_H-M   'P 1'
#
loop_
_entity.id
_entity.type
_entity.pdbx_description
1 polymer ?
#
loop_
_entity_poly.entity_id
_entity_poly.type
_entity_poly.pdbx_seq_one_letter_code
_entity_poly.pdbx_strand_id
1 'polypeptide(L)'
;MPLLDVTEILLDADFADSTLIVTRNLLQTDDDGVTSVVRQSMPFIGVVTVNHALMTQRMPPSQTISGSIQIVTLERLTQGQSGRDADVVTYQGRDYRVTFVDPYLAYGAGFVLAHCELMPFDGGVSDEQQP
;
A
#
# COMPACT_ATOMS: atom_id res chain seq x y z
N MET A 1 -15.02 23.69 1.96
CA MET A 1 -14.46 22.64 2.83
C MET A 1 -15.55 22.22 3.80
N PRO A 2 -15.75 20.92 4.06
CA PRO A 2 -16.61 20.46 5.14
C PRO A 2 -16.18 21.08 6.48
N LEU A 3 -17.12 21.30 7.39
CA LEU A 3 -16.83 21.84 8.73
C LEU A 3 -16.59 20.74 9.78
N LEU A 4 -16.98 19.50 9.47
CA LEU A 4 -16.86 18.38 10.38
C LEU A 4 -15.47 17.76 10.25
N ASP A 5 -14.69 17.85 11.33
CA ASP A 5 -13.47 17.08 11.51
C ASP A 5 -13.83 15.69 12.07
N VAL A 6 -13.49 14.63 11.34
CA VAL A 6 -13.75 13.25 11.76
C VAL A 6 -12.46 12.48 12.04
N THR A 7 -11.37 13.19 12.35
CA THR A 7 -10.07 12.59 12.66
C THR A 7 -10.16 11.50 13.73
N GLU A 8 -10.91 11.73 14.82
CA GLU A 8 -11.09 10.72 15.87
C GLU A 8 -11.73 9.43 15.34
N ILE A 9 -12.73 9.55 14.44
CA ILE A 9 -13.41 8.39 13.86
C ILE A 9 -12.50 7.65 12.88
N LEU A 10 -11.73 8.37 12.06
CA LEU A 10 -10.81 7.75 11.09
C LEU A 10 -9.58 7.09 11.74
N LEU A 11 -9.31 7.38 13.01
CA LEU A 11 -8.23 6.75 13.78
C LEU A 11 -8.74 5.76 14.84
N ASP A 12 -10.06 5.63 14.99
CA ASP A 12 -10.67 4.71 15.93
C ASP A 12 -10.36 3.26 15.53
N ALA A 13 -9.88 2.44 16.47
CA ALA A 13 -9.53 1.04 16.23
C ALA A 13 -10.75 0.16 15.91
N ASP A 14 -11.95 0.59 16.28
CA ASP A 14 -13.20 -0.09 15.94
C ASP A 14 -13.68 0.27 14.51
N PHE A 15 -13.05 1.24 13.85
CA PHE A 15 -13.39 1.69 12.50
C PHE A 15 -12.27 1.47 11.48
N ALA A 16 -11.03 1.81 11.84
CA ALA A 16 -9.85 1.66 11.01
C ALA A 16 -9.24 0.25 11.13
N ASP A 17 -8.64 -0.23 10.04
CA ASP A 17 -7.87 -1.47 10.07
C ASP A 17 -6.50 -1.20 10.69
N SER A 18 -6.17 -1.93 11.75
CA SER A 18 -4.90 -1.84 12.49
C SER A 18 -3.91 -2.97 12.17
N THR A 19 -4.27 -3.84 11.23
CA THR A 19 -3.45 -4.99 10.77
C THR A 19 -2.58 -4.65 9.56
N LEU A 20 -2.69 -3.43 9.04
CA LEU A 20 -1.95 -2.98 7.87
C LEU A 20 -0.45 -2.89 8.16
N ILE A 21 0.34 -3.43 7.23
CA ILE A 21 1.80 -3.31 7.25
C ILE A 21 2.23 -2.56 6.00
N VAL A 22 3.04 -1.52 6.17
CA VAL A 22 3.78 -0.89 5.07
C VAL A 22 5.19 -1.47 5.02
N THR A 23 5.61 -1.88 3.83
CA THR A 23 6.94 -2.41 3.53
C THR A 23 7.65 -1.48 2.58
N ARG A 24 8.87 -1.07 2.94
CA ARG A 24 9.71 -0.12 2.21
C ARG A 24 11.07 -0.72 1.91
N ASN A 25 11.59 -0.45 0.72
CA ASN A 25 12.98 -0.70 0.40
C ASN A 25 13.78 0.57 0.69
N LEU A 26 14.77 0.47 1.55
CA LEU A 26 15.71 1.54 1.89
C LEU A 26 17.09 1.18 1.36
N LEU A 27 17.79 2.15 0.81
CA LEU A 27 19.20 1.99 0.46
C LEU A 27 20.03 2.29 1.70
N GLN A 28 20.80 1.31 2.16
CA GLN A 28 21.75 1.46 3.25
C GLN A 28 23.16 1.31 2.69
N THR A 29 23.97 2.35 2.82
CA THR A 29 25.40 2.32 2.51
C THR A 29 26.15 2.00 3.79
N ASP A 30 27.01 0.98 3.75
CA ASP A 30 27.87 0.62 4.88
C ASP A 30 29.15 1.48 4.96
N ASP A 31 29.96 1.25 6.00
CA ASP A 31 31.22 1.97 6.23
C ASP A 31 32.27 1.74 5.13
N ASP A 32 32.11 0.67 4.33
CA ASP A 32 32.97 0.33 3.19
C ASP A 32 32.48 0.95 1.88
N GLY A 33 31.37 1.70 1.90
CA GLY A 33 30.80 2.40 0.75
C GLY A 33 29.95 1.51 -0.17
N VAL A 34 29.58 0.30 0.29
CA VAL A 34 28.71 -0.62 -0.45
C VAL A 34 27.25 -0.33 -0.12
N THR A 35 26.44 -0.08 -1.15
CA THR A 35 24.99 0.16 -0.98
C THR A 35 24.22 -1.14 -1.12
N SER A 36 23.44 -1.49 -0.10
CA SER A 36 22.52 -2.62 -0.08
C SER A 36 21.07 -2.15 0.07
N VAL A 37 20.13 -2.96 -0.43
CA VAL A 37 18.69 -2.72 -0.23
C VAL A 37 18.25 -3.44 1.04
N VAL A 38 17.76 -2.69 2.01
CA VAL A 38 17.19 -3.22 3.26
C VAL A 38 15.68 -3.01 3.24
N ARG A 39 14.95 -4.10 3.46
CA ARG A 39 13.48 -4.07 3.56
C ARG A 39 13.08 -3.76 5.00
N GLN A 40 12.29 -2.71 5.19
CA GLN A 40 11.74 -2.33 6.49
C GLN A 40 10.21 -2.41 6.46
N SER A 41 9.64 -3.12 7.42
CA SER A 41 8.19 -3.26 7.58
C SER A 41 7.73 -2.59 8.87
N MET A 42 6.64 -1.83 8.80
CA MET A 42 6.09 -1.06 9.91
C MET A 42 4.57 -1.22 9.95
N PRO A 43 3.95 -1.42 11.13
CA PRO A 43 2.51 -1.38 11.24
C PRO A 43 2.01 0.06 11.11
N PHE A 44 0.82 0.21 10.52
CA PHE A 44 0.09 1.48 10.51
C PHE A 44 -1.42 1.20 10.55
N ILE A 45 -2.20 2.26 10.77
CA ILE A 45 -3.68 2.17 10.77
C ILE A 45 -4.26 2.92 9.57
N GLY A 46 -5.37 2.43 9.04
CA GLY A 46 -6.05 3.11 7.94
C GLY A 46 -7.41 2.52 7.62
N VAL A 47 -8.25 3.33 6.99
CA VAL A 47 -9.57 2.90 6.53
C VAL A 47 -9.43 2.39 5.11
N VAL A 48 -9.71 1.09 4.91
CA VAL A 48 -9.55 0.43 3.62
C VAL A 48 -10.91 0.34 2.91
N THR A 49 -10.97 0.86 1.69
CA THR A 49 -12.10 0.65 0.79
C THR A 49 -11.65 -0.22 -0.37
N VAL A 50 -12.34 -1.33 -0.59
CA VAL A 50 -12.09 -2.17 -1.77
C VAL A 50 -12.70 -1.50 -2.99
N ASN A 51 -11.90 -1.30 -4.04
CA ASN A 51 -12.38 -0.76 -5.29
C ASN A 51 -12.43 -1.87 -6.35
N HIS A 52 -13.65 -2.23 -6.76
CA HIS A 52 -13.90 -3.24 -7.80
C HIS A 52 -13.96 -2.66 -9.23
N ALA A 53 -13.70 -1.35 -9.41
CA ALA A 53 -13.75 -0.73 -10.73
C ALA A 53 -12.46 -0.99 -11.55
N LEU A 54 -12.29 -2.22 -12.06
CA LEU A 54 -11.66 -2.41 -13.36
C LEU A 54 -12.76 -2.51 -14.42
N MET A 55 -13.22 -1.36 -14.89
CA MET A 55 -13.96 -1.30 -16.16
C MET A 55 -12.99 -1.19 -17.32
N THR A 56 -12.92 -2.28 -18.08
CA THR A 56 -13.13 -2.25 -19.53
C THR A 56 -12.26 -1.26 -20.33
N GLN A 57 -11.00 -1.62 -20.55
CA GLN A 57 -10.37 -1.36 -21.86
C GLN A 57 -9.84 -2.66 -22.42
N ARG A 58 -10.65 -3.26 -23.31
CA ARG A 58 -10.31 -4.33 -24.28
C ARG A 58 -8.99 -5.05 -24.01
N MET A 59 -8.92 -5.79 -22.90
CA MET A 59 -7.84 -6.74 -22.71
C MET A 59 -8.21 -8.02 -23.48
N PRO A 60 -7.27 -8.62 -24.24
CA PRO A 60 -7.48 -9.94 -24.82
C PRO A 60 -7.85 -10.96 -23.72
N PRO A 61 -8.52 -12.09 -24.05
CA PRO A 61 -9.20 -12.98 -23.09
C PRO A 61 -8.31 -13.68 -22.04
N SER A 62 -7.06 -13.26 -21.83
CA SER A 62 -6.12 -13.82 -20.87
C SER A 62 -5.60 -12.82 -19.81
N GLN A 63 -6.15 -11.61 -19.72
CA GLN A 63 -5.62 -10.59 -18.81
C GLN A 63 -6.49 -10.46 -17.55
N THR A 64 -5.85 -10.75 -16.41
CA THR A 64 -6.46 -10.90 -15.10
C THR A 64 -6.93 -9.56 -14.53
N ILE A 65 -8.12 -9.56 -13.95
CA ILE A 65 -8.64 -8.49 -13.09
C ILE A 65 -7.72 -8.40 -11.87
N SER A 66 -6.85 -7.38 -11.79
CA SER A 66 -6.06 -7.15 -10.58
C SER A 66 -6.93 -6.43 -9.55
N GLY A 67 -6.94 -6.89 -8.29
CA GLY A 67 -7.68 -6.22 -7.23
C GLY A 67 -7.12 -4.81 -6.96
N SER A 68 -7.95 -3.88 -6.50
CA SER A 68 -7.48 -2.57 -6.06
C SER A 68 -8.12 -2.16 -4.74
N ILE A 69 -7.38 -1.42 -3.94
CA ILE A 69 -7.85 -0.85 -2.68
C ILE A 69 -7.49 0.63 -2.62
N GLN A 70 -8.28 1.36 -1.86
CA GLN A 70 -7.99 2.71 -1.43
C GLN A 70 -7.81 2.72 0.08
N ILE A 71 -6.82 3.46 0.56
CA ILE A 71 -6.52 3.56 1.98
C ILE A 71 -6.50 5.04 2.37
N VAL A 72 -7.35 5.40 3.33
CA VAL A 72 -7.28 6.70 4.01
C VAL A 72 -6.46 6.53 5.29
N THR A 73 -5.34 7.23 5.41
CA THR A 73 -4.42 7.10 6.55
C THR A 73 -3.63 8.38 6.80
N LEU A 74 -3.06 8.52 8.01
CA LEU A 74 -2.04 9.52 8.32
C LEU A 74 -0.63 9.07 7.90
N GLU A 75 -0.42 7.77 7.68
CA GLU A 75 0.87 7.24 7.23
C GLU A 75 1.25 7.82 5.87
N ARG A 76 2.50 8.27 5.74
CA ARG A 76 3.00 8.93 4.53
C ARG A 76 3.42 7.90 3.49
N LEU A 77 2.42 7.18 2.98
CA LEU A 77 2.58 6.25 1.87
C LEU A 77 3.10 6.99 0.64
N THR A 78 3.91 6.31 -0.16
CA THR A 78 4.43 6.85 -1.42
C THR A 78 4.26 5.88 -2.58
N GLN A 79 3.93 6.41 -3.74
CA GLN A 79 3.97 5.70 -5.03
C GLN A 79 5.42 5.50 -5.56
N GLY A 80 6.41 5.91 -4.78
CA GLY A 80 7.81 5.96 -5.19
C GLY A 80 8.12 7.26 -5.94
N GLN A 81 9.39 7.60 -5.98
CA GLN A 81 9.95 8.75 -6.70
C GLN A 81 11.38 8.41 -7.13
N SER A 82 12.05 9.28 -7.90
CA SER A 82 13.46 9.05 -8.26
C SER A 82 14.31 8.75 -7.02
N GLY A 83 14.84 7.53 -6.94
CA GLY A 83 15.67 7.06 -5.83
C GLY A 83 14.91 6.46 -4.62
N ARG A 84 13.58 6.31 -4.69
CA ARG A 84 12.78 5.62 -3.66
C ARG A 84 11.70 4.75 -4.29
N ASP A 85 11.70 3.47 -3.94
CA ASP A 85 10.68 2.53 -4.40
C ASP A 85 9.29 2.90 -3.87
N ALA A 86 8.27 2.43 -4.58
CA ALA A 86 6.89 2.51 -4.10
C ALA A 86 6.74 1.69 -2.83
N ASP A 87 5.94 2.19 -1.90
CA ASP A 87 5.56 1.44 -0.70
C ASP A 87 4.69 0.24 -1.12
N VAL A 88 4.88 -0.90 -0.44
CA VAL A 88 4.01 -2.08 -0.57
C VAL A 88 3.21 -2.21 0.72
N VAL A 89 1.88 -2.27 0.60
CA VAL A 89 0.97 -2.44 1.73
C VAL A 89 0.46 -3.88 1.75
N THR A 90 0.67 -4.56 2.86
CA THR A 90 0.06 -5.86 3.11
C THR A 90 -1.29 -5.67 3.79
N TYR A 91 -2.35 -6.18 3.17
CA TYR A 91 -3.73 -6.16 3.67
C TYR A 91 -4.37 -7.53 3.45
N GLN A 92 -4.94 -8.10 4.52
CA GLN A 92 -5.54 -9.44 4.51
C GLN A 92 -4.63 -10.53 3.89
N GLY A 93 -3.33 -10.46 4.18
CA GLY A 93 -2.33 -11.42 3.70
C GLY A 93 -1.98 -11.28 2.21
N ARG A 94 -2.35 -10.18 1.56
CA ARG A 94 -2.03 -9.89 0.17
C ARG A 94 -1.28 -8.57 0.06
N ASP A 95 -0.35 -8.52 -0.88
CA ASP A 95 0.47 -7.34 -1.10
C ASP A 95 -0.11 -6.46 -2.20
N TYR A 96 -0.23 -5.18 -1.89
CA TYR A 96 -0.71 -4.13 -2.77
C TYR A 96 0.38 -3.07 -2.93
N ARG A 97 0.75 -2.78 -4.16
CA ARG A 97 1.70 -1.70 -4.46
C ARG A 97 0.96 -0.37 -4.47
N VAL A 98 1.48 0.64 -3.78
CA VAL A 98 0.97 2.01 -3.87
C VAL A 98 1.27 2.56 -5.27
N THR A 99 0.23 2.97 -5.99
CA THR A 99 0.34 3.50 -7.36
C THR A 99 0.07 4.98 -7.47
N PHE A 100 -0.68 5.56 -6.52
CA PHE A 100 -0.96 6.99 -6.47
C PHE A 100 -1.31 7.43 -5.04
N VAL A 101 -1.01 8.68 -4.68
CA VAL A 101 -1.32 9.23 -3.35
C VAL A 101 -1.79 10.67 -3.49
N ASP A 102 -3.01 10.95 -3.01
CA ASP A 102 -3.61 12.28 -2.99
C ASP A 102 -3.74 12.83 -1.56
N PRO A 103 -3.69 14.16 -1.36
CA PRO A 103 -4.10 14.77 -0.11
C PRO A 103 -5.60 14.50 0.16
N TYR A 104 -5.93 14.01 1.36
CA TYR A 104 -7.31 13.76 1.80
C TYR A 104 -7.72 14.72 2.92
N LEU A 105 -7.78 16.01 2.59
CA LEU A 105 -7.88 17.09 3.60
C LEU A 105 -9.32 17.48 3.98
N ALA A 106 -10.33 16.84 3.39
CA ALA A 106 -11.71 17.26 3.53
C ALA A 106 -12.29 17.00 4.94
N TYR A 107 -11.74 16.05 5.68
CA TYR A 107 -12.34 15.52 6.92
C TYR A 107 -11.36 15.43 8.10
N GLY A 108 -10.21 16.09 7.98
CA GLY A 108 -9.14 16.06 8.98
C GLY A 108 -7.82 16.50 8.36
N ALA A 109 -6.92 17.04 9.17
CA ALA A 109 -5.62 17.50 8.70
C ALA A 109 -4.66 16.31 8.52
N GLY A 110 -3.93 16.31 7.41
CA GLY A 110 -2.80 15.40 7.22
C GLY A 110 -3.14 14.01 6.71
N PHE A 111 -4.41 13.64 6.51
CA PHE A 111 -4.74 12.38 5.85
C PHE A 111 -4.32 12.38 4.38
N VAL A 112 -3.97 11.20 3.89
CA VAL A 112 -3.77 10.91 2.46
C VAL A 112 -4.74 9.84 2.01
N LEU A 113 -5.06 9.84 0.72
CA LEU A 113 -5.78 8.77 0.03
C LEU A 113 -4.77 8.05 -0.87
N ALA A 114 -4.35 6.86 -0.45
CA ALA A 114 -3.48 6.01 -1.24
C ALA A 114 -4.30 5.07 -2.13
N HIS A 115 -3.99 5.05 -3.42
CA HIS A 115 -4.48 4.07 -4.37
C HIS A 115 -3.46 2.94 -4.45
N CYS A 116 -3.92 1.71 -4.26
CA CYS A 116 -3.04 0.55 -4.26
C CYS A 116 -3.59 -0.54 -5.19
N GLU A 117 -2.69 -1.16 -5.94
CA GLU A 117 -3.01 -2.25 -6.86
C GLU A 117 -2.39 -3.55 -6.36
N LEU A 118 -3.19 -4.62 -6.44
CA LEU A 118 -2.77 -5.94 -6.03
C LEU A 118 -1.57 -6.38 -6.85
N MET A 119 -0.52 -6.83 -6.16
CA MET A 119 0.61 -7.46 -6.81
C MET A 119 0.27 -8.90 -7.20
N PRO A 120 0.76 -9.40 -8.35
CA PRO A 120 0.65 -10.82 -8.67
C PRO A 120 1.19 -11.65 -7.51
N PHE A 121 0.57 -12.79 -7.24
CA PHE A 121 1.21 -13.78 -6.38
C PHE A 121 2.52 -14.18 -7.08
N ASP A 122 3.67 -13.85 -6.48
CA ASP A 122 4.91 -14.56 -6.78
C ASP A 122 4.64 -15.99 -6.33
N GLY A 123 4.39 -16.88 -7.29
CA GLY A 123 4.21 -18.30 -7.03
C GLY A 123 5.47 -18.80 -6.34
N GLY A 124 5.42 -18.95 -5.02
CA GLY A 124 6.52 -19.49 -4.25
C GLY A 124 6.92 -20.83 -4.85
N VAL A 125 8.22 -21.05 -5.03
CA VAL A 125 8.73 -22.40 -5.24
C VAL A 125 8.33 -23.21 -4.02
N SER A 126 7.47 -24.22 -4.20
CA SER A 126 7.18 -25.17 -3.14
C SER A 126 8.49 -25.85 -2.75
N ASP A 127 8.87 -25.81 -1.47
CA ASP A 127 10.02 -26.53 -0.90
C ASP A 127 9.85 -28.07 -0.92
N GLU A 128 8.98 -28.61 -1.79
CA GLU A 128 8.62 -30.02 -1.86
C GLU A 128 9.15 -30.70 -3.14
N GLN A 129 10.20 -30.14 -3.75
CA GLN A 129 10.95 -30.83 -4.80
C GLN A 129 12.46 -30.67 -4.56
N GLN A 130 12.97 -31.45 -3.62
CA GLN A 130 14.38 -31.82 -3.62
C GLN A 130 14.47 -33.36 -3.74
N PRO A 131 15.29 -33.88 -4.69
CA PRO A 131 15.28 -35.29 -5.10
C PRO A 131 15.83 -36.26 -4.05
#